data_AF-A0A4R8TJE3-F1
#
_entry.id   AF-A0A4R8TJE3-F1
#
_cell.length_a   1.000
_cell.length_b   1.000
_cell.length_c   1.000
_cell.angle_alpha   90.00
_cell.angle_beta   90.00
_cell.angle_gamma   90.00
#
_symmetry.space_group_name_H-M   'P 1'
#
loop_
_entity.id
_entity.type
_entity.pdbx_description
1 polymer ?
#
loop_
_entity_poly.entity_id
_entity_poly.type
_entity_poly.pdbx_seq_one_letter_code
_entity_poly.pdbx_strand_id
1 'polypeptide(L)'
;MGRRISAQPHTPTSSARPSLDAPRSLASSPNPGSANLGPPPVGGPSKRANRAALREYYNLKKAGGTPSLEVTDDSDRVAEYSEVPPSELDAAEFDAEAYVRKALQDNTLDDLLRVYTRVLGEIRALDAEKKALVYDNYSKLISATETIRKMRANMDPLNPMASTLDPAIAGIYAQASSIREELRNKVAPPDSKERLDGDAAARKRRTRQLAQEVLAMPERLRGLVKEGKLEEAKTEWELPRRLLEVWKEKGLGGKDVLECIEEGDAALTGGTGQNSQRASKESGRS
;
A
#
# COMPACT_ATOMS: atom_id res chain seq x y z
N MET A 1 25.50 -54.19 -31.38
CA MET A 1 24.15 -54.69 -31.01
C MET A 1 24.01 -54.68 -29.50
N GLY A 2 23.54 -53.57 -28.93
CA GLY A 2 23.35 -53.43 -27.48
C GLY A 2 21.98 -53.96 -27.06
N ARG A 3 21.95 -54.97 -26.19
CA ARG A 3 20.72 -55.46 -25.55
C ARG A 3 20.31 -54.48 -24.45
N ARG A 4 19.15 -53.83 -24.61
CA ARG A 4 18.40 -53.22 -23.50
C ARG A 4 17.20 -54.12 -23.20
N ILE A 5 17.23 -54.72 -22.02
CA ILE A 5 16.13 -55.49 -21.44
C ILE A 5 15.26 -54.47 -20.71
N SER A 6 14.02 -54.32 -21.17
CA SER A 6 12.98 -53.52 -20.52
C SER A 6 12.39 -54.36 -19.38
N ALA A 7 12.46 -53.87 -18.14
CA ALA A 7 11.81 -54.50 -16.98
C ALA A 7 10.78 -53.51 -16.41
N GLN A 8 9.51 -53.90 -16.46
CA GLN A 8 8.37 -53.19 -15.87
C GLN A 8 8.40 -53.31 -14.34
N PRO A 9 7.93 -52.30 -13.58
CA PRO A 9 7.64 -52.48 -12.16
C PRO A 9 6.23 -53.06 -11.95
N HIS A 10 6.18 -54.25 -11.37
CA HIS A 10 4.97 -54.91 -10.89
C HIS A 10 4.48 -54.22 -9.60
N THR A 11 3.24 -53.77 -9.56
CA THR A 11 2.57 -53.31 -8.33
C THR A 11 1.60 -54.40 -7.87
N PRO A 12 1.71 -54.92 -6.64
CA PRO A 12 0.66 -55.75 -6.07
C PRO A 12 -0.42 -54.87 -5.44
N THR A 13 -1.55 -54.80 -6.15
CA THR A 13 -2.88 -54.51 -5.60
C THR A 13 -3.33 -55.66 -4.70
N SER A 14 -3.73 -55.40 -3.47
CA SER A 14 -4.92 -55.99 -2.80
C SER A 14 -4.86 -55.79 -1.28
N SER A 15 -5.88 -55.12 -0.72
CA SER A 15 -6.63 -55.68 0.42
C SER A 15 -7.89 -54.85 0.64
N ALA A 16 -9.03 -55.48 0.32
CA ALA A 16 -10.36 -55.02 0.67
C ALA A 16 -10.54 -55.00 2.19
N ARG A 17 -11.10 -53.92 2.74
CA ARG A 17 -11.81 -53.94 4.02
C ARG A 17 -13.18 -53.30 3.88
N PRO A 18 -14.26 -53.93 4.37
CA PRO A 18 -15.63 -53.44 4.18
C PRO A 18 -15.91 -52.24 5.08
N SER A 19 -16.63 -51.26 4.54
CA SER A 19 -17.22 -50.16 5.31
C SER A 19 -18.29 -50.70 6.24
N LEU A 20 -18.10 -50.56 7.55
CA LEU A 20 -19.19 -50.68 8.51
C LEU A 20 -19.65 -49.27 8.87
N ASP A 21 -20.79 -48.91 8.30
CA ASP A 21 -21.60 -47.76 8.69
C ASP A 21 -22.24 -48.08 10.05
N ALA A 22 -22.07 -47.21 11.04
CA ALA A 22 -22.82 -47.28 12.29
C ALA A 22 -23.06 -45.86 12.86
N PRO A 23 -24.28 -45.56 13.32
CA PRO A 23 -24.81 -44.20 13.36
C PRO A 23 -24.51 -43.45 14.66
N ARG A 24 -24.60 -42.12 14.51
CA ARG A 24 -24.63 -41.10 15.56
C ARG A 24 -25.51 -41.51 16.75
N SER A 25 -24.93 -41.51 17.94
CA SER A 25 -25.69 -41.49 19.19
C SER A 25 -25.48 -40.17 19.92
N LEU A 26 -26.60 -39.46 20.06
CA LEU A 26 -26.82 -38.27 20.85
C LEU A 26 -26.74 -38.66 22.33
N ALA A 27 -25.78 -38.11 23.07
CA ALA A 27 -25.80 -38.13 24.53
C ALA A 27 -25.49 -36.73 25.06
N SER A 28 -26.50 -36.19 25.73
CA SER A 28 -26.63 -34.86 26.29
C SER A 28 -25.70 -34.65 27.48
N SER A 29 -24.99 -33.52 27.51
CA SER A 29 -24.24 -33.05 28.68
C SER A 29 -25.16 -32.25 29.61
N PRO A 30 -25.04 -32.34 30.94
CA PRO A 30 -25.92 -31.62 31.86
C PRO A 30 -25.48 -30.17 32.04
N ASN A 31 -26.47 -29.27 32.02
CA ASN A 31 -26.36 -27.84 32.25
C ASN A 31 -26.37 -27.50 33.76
N PRO A 32 -25.68 -26.43 34.19
CA PRO A 32 -26.38 -25.30 34.84
C PRO A 32 -25.73 -23.96 34.39
N GLY A 33 -26.36 -22.81 34.21
CA GLY A 33 -27.65 -22.24 34.57
C GLY A 33 -27.59 -20.72 34.28
N SER A 34 -28.75 -20.14 33.98
CA SER A 34 -29.11 -18.70 33.98
C SER A 34 -28.53 -17.70 32.95
N ALA A 35 -29.30 -17.58 31.86
CA ALA A 35 -29.80 -16.38 31.16
C ALA A 35 -29.11 -15.01 31.31
N ASN A 36 -28.68 -14.45 30.17
CA ASN A 36 -28.94 -13.04 29.83
C ASN A 36 -29.07 -12.86 28.30
N LEU A 37 -30.12 -12.14 27.88
CA LEU A 37 -30.56 -11.93 26.50
C LEU A 37 -29.79 -10.77 25.83
N GLY A 38 -29.14 -11.04 24.68
CA GLY A 38 -28.55 -10.04 23.79
C GLY A 38 -27.96 -10.68 22.52
N PRO A 39 -27.97 -10.00 21.35
CA PRO A 39 -27.56 -10.59 20.08
C PRO A 39 -26.04 -10.85 20.06
N PRO A 40 -25.55 -11.93 19.40
CA PRO A 40 -24.14 -12.26 19.43
C PRO A 40 -23.32 -11.32 18.53
N PRO A 41 -22.18 -10.78 18.98
CA PRO A 41 -21.19 -10.27 18.06
C PRO A 41 -20.36 -11.43 17.51
N VAL A 42 -20.10 -11.37 16.20
CA VAL A 42 -19.21 -12.26 15.46
C VAL A 42 -17.79 -12.15 16.02
N GLY A 43 -17.27 -13.22 16.63
CA GLY A 43 -15.89 -13.30 17.08
C GLY A 43 -15.58 -14.65 17.71
N GLY A 44 -14.89 -15.52 16.97
CA GLY A 44 -14.39 -16.79 17.51
C GLY A 44 -13.50 -16.60 18.74
N PRO A 45 -13.29 -17.65 19.56
CA PRO A 45 -12.54 -17.53 20.80
C PRO A 45 -11.17 -16.89 20.53
N SER A 46 -10.90 -15.78 21.21
CA SER A 46 -9.68 -15.01 20.97
C SER A 46 -8.46 -15.92 21.10
N LYS A 47 -7.54 -15.86 20.12
CA LYS A 47 -6.29 -16.65 20.11
C LYS A 47 -5.48 -16.49 21.41
N ARG A 48 -5.69 -15.39 22.14
CA ARG A 48 -5.09 -15.12 23.45
C ARG A 48 -5.66 -15.97 24.58
N ALA A 49 -6.96 -16.22 24.60
CA ALA A 49 -7.61 -17.06 25.62
C ALA A 49 -7.25 -18.54 25.43
N ASN A 50 -7.23 -19.01 24.18
CA ASN A 50 -6.82 -20.38 23.85
C ASN A 50 -5.34 -20.63 24.21
N ARG A 51 -4.47 -19.64 23.96
CA ARG A 51 -3.06 -19.69 24.37
C ARG A 51 -2.88 -19.65 25.89
N ALA A 52 -3.79 -19.02 26.64
CA ALA A 52 -3.75 -19.00 28.10
C ALA A 52 -4.19 -20.35 28.69
N ALA A 53 -5.28 -20.93 28.17
CA ALA A 53 -5.78 -22.24 28.59
C ALA A 53 -4.75 -23.36 28.35
N LEU A 54 -4.05 -23.31 27.22
CA LEU A 54 -2.96 -24.26 26.93
C LEU A 54 -1.77 -24.08 27.88
N ARG A 55 -1.46 -22.84 28.30
CA ARG A 55 -0.37 -22.60 29.27
C ARG A 55 -0.70 -23.11 30.67
N GLU A 56 -1.96 -23.03 31.07
CA GLU A 56 -2.42 -23.60 32.35
C GLU A 56 -2.49 -25.13 32.31
N TYR A 57 -2.89 -25.73 31.18
CA TYR A 57 -2.94 -27.18 31.03
C TYR A 57 -1.54 -27.85 31.11
N TYR A 58 -0.50 -27.16 30.66
CA TYR A 58 0.89 -27.64 30.71
C TYR A 58 1.72 -27.02 31.86
N ASN A 59 1.09 -26.36 32.83
CA ASN A 59 1.75 -25.71 33.98
C ASN A 59 2.94 -24.80 33.62
N LEU A 60 2.92 -24.17 32.43
CA LEU A 60 4.04 -23.39 31.92
C LEU A 60 4.03 -21.99 32.56
N LYS A 61 4.45 -21.92 33.82
CA LYS A 61 4.56 -20.68 34.57
C LYS A 61 5.70 -19.85 33.97
N LYS A 62 5.35 -18.62 33.60
CA LYS A 62 6.18 -17.56 33.00
C LYS A 62 7.60 -17.48 33.63
N ALA A 63 8.56 -18.17 33.03
CA ALA A 63 9.96 -17.74 33.04
C ALA A 63 10.13 -16.73 31.90
N GLY A 64 10.51 -15.49 32.24
CA GLY A 64 10.73 -14.44 31.26
C GLY A 64 11.97 -14.71 30.40
N GLY A 65 11.89 -14.28 29.14
CA GLY A 65 13.00 -14.30 28.20
C GLY A 65 12.73 -15.21 27.00
N THR A 66 12.47 -14.60 25.84
CA THR A 66 12.47 -15.30 24.55
C THR A 66 13.91 -15.70 24.19
N PRO A 67 14.25 -16.99 24.00
CA PRO A 67 15.43 -17.33 23.25
C PRO A 67 15.07 -17.29 21.76
N SER A 68 15.69 -16.35 21.05
CA SER A 68 15.80 -16.40 19.60
C SER A 68 16.70 -17.58 19.25
N LEU A 69 16.16 -18.61 18.60
CA LEU A 69 16.92 -19.75 18.11
C LEU A 69 17.70 -19.31 16.86
N GLU A 70 18.96 -18.91 17.06
CA GLU A 70 19.95 -18.86 15.99
C GLU A 70 20.40 -20.29 15.67
N VAL A 71 20.18 -20.71 14.42
CA VAL A 71 20.67 -21.98 13.90
C VAL A 71 22.12 -21.76 13.50
N THR A 72 23.05 -22.04 14.42
CA THR A 72 24.45 -22.27 14.09
C THR A 72 24.65 -23.77 13.86
N ASP A 73 25.12 -24.10 12.66
CA ASP A 73 25.56 -25.41 12.20
C ASP A 73 26.75 -25.88 13.05
N ASP A 74 26.49 -26.68 14.09
CA ASP A 74 27.52 -27.37 14.87
C ASP A 74 27.05 -28.81 15.11
N SER A 75 27.67 -29.74 14.40
CA SER A 75 27.26 -31.15 14.27
C SER A 75 27.47 -32.00 15.55
N ASP A 76 28.00 -31.42 16.63
CA ASP A 76 28.38 -32.15 17.86
C ASP A 76 27.41 -31.96 19.06
N ARG A 77 26.32 -31.18 18.92
CA ARG A 77 25.39 -30.90 20.05
C ARG A 77 24.09 -31.71 20.04
N VAL A 78 24.14 -32.98 19.63
CA VAL A 78 22.95 -33.87 19.63
C VAL A 78 22.44 -34.16 21.06
N ALA A 79 23.28 -33.97 22.09
CA ALA A 79 22.92 -34.28 23.48
C ALA A 79 22.08 -33.20 24.20
N GLU A 80 21.89 -32.00 23.62
CA GLU A 80 21.34 -30.86 24.37
C GLU A 80 19.83 -30.63 24.20
N TYR A 81 19.13 -31.52 23.47
CA TYR A 81 17.69 -31.42 23.27
C TYR A 81 16.85 -32.39 24.10
N SER A 82 17.49 -33.25 24.91
CA SER A 82 16.78 -34.12 25.86
C SER A 82 16.63 -33.42 27.20
N GLU A 83 15.40 -33.05 27.58
CA GLU A 83 15.07 -32.57 28.93
C GLU A 83 15.28 -33.67 30.00
N VAL A 84 15.47 -34.93 29.59
CA VAL A 84 15.72 -36.07 30.47
C VAL A 84 17.23 -36.33 30.54
N PRO A 85 17.82 -36.34 31.76
CA PRO A 85 19.22 -36.70 31.95
C PRO A 85 19.51 -38.10 31.39
N PRO A 86 20.66 -38.30 30.72
CA PRO A 86 21.03 -39.61 30.17
C PRO A 86 21.09 -40.65 31.28
N SER A 87 20.36 -41.76 31.09
CA SER A 87 20.34 -42.90 31.99
C SER A 87 21.58 -43.77 31.78
N GLU A 88 21.97 -44.57 32.79
CA GLU A 88 22.98 -45.63 32.63
C GLU A 88 22.60 -46.64 31.54
N LEU A 89 21.29 -46.77 31.26
CA LEU A 89 20.74 -47.59 30.18
C LEU A 89 20.94 -46.98 28.78
N ASP A 90 21.24 -45.68 28.70
CA ASP A 90 21.42 -44.93 27.45
C ASP A 90 22.90 -44.87 27.02
N ALA A 91 23.80 -45.50 27.77
CA ALA A 91 25.23 -45.53 27.46
C ALA A 91 25.51 -46.31 26.14
N ALA A 92 26.39 -45.78 25.31
CA ALA A 92 26.73 -46.39 24.01
C ALA A 92 27.31 -47.81 24.12
N GLU A 93 27.96 -48.12 25.24
CA GLU A 93 28.56 -49.43 25.54
C GLU A 93 27.71 -50.25 26.53
N PHE A 94 26.40 -49.99 26.61
CA PHE A 94 25.52 -50.68 27.54
C PHE A 94 25.46 -52.20 27.29
N ASP A 95 25.91 -52.99 28.28
CA ASP A 95 25.78 -54.45 28.30
C ASP A 95 24.56 -54.88 29.13
N ALA A 96 23.51 -55.28 28.43
CA ALA A 96 22.26 -55.75 29.03
C ALA A 96 22.44 -57.01 29.90
N GLU A 97 23.32 -57.93 29.51
CA GLU A 97 23.53 -59.18 30.25
C GLU A 97 24.27 -58.93 31.55
N ALA A 98 25.32 -58.09 31.54
CA ALA A 98 26.02 -57.69 32.75
C ALA A 98 25.10 -56.88 33.69
N TYR A 99 24.29 -55.98 33.15
CA TYR A 99 23.32 -55.19 33.94
C TYR A 99 22.29 -56.09 34.63
N VAL A 100 21.68 -57.03 33.90
CA VAL A 100 20.71 -57.98 34.48
C VAL A 100 21.37 -58.88 35.52
N ARG A 101 22.57 -59.40 35.25
CA ARG A 101 23.31 -60.24 36.20
C ARG A 101 23.62 -59.50 37.50
N LYS A 102 24.07 -58.25 37.41
CA LYS A 102 24.30 -57.37 38.57
C LYS A 102 22.99 -57.09 39.31
N ALA A 103 21.91 -56.76 38.58
CA ALA A 103 20.62 -56.51 39.17
C ALA A 103 20.03 -57.72 39.91
N LEU A 104 20.30 -58.94 39.45
CA LEU A 104 19.89 -60.19 40.12
C LEU A 104 20.74 -60.53 41.35
N GLN A 105 22.00 -60.08 41.39
CA GLN A 105 22.92 -60.31 42.51
C GLN A 105 22.68 -59.30 43.66
N ASP A 106 22.41 -58.04 43.32
CA ASP A 106 22.43 -56.94 44.28
C ASP A 106 21.03 -56.57 44.83
N ASN A 107 19.95 -56.90 44.10
CA ASN A 107 18.59 -56.47 44.45
C ASN A 107 17.72 -57.60 45.01
N THR A 108 16.71 -57.23 45.80
CA THR A 108 15.68 -58.18 46.23
C THR A 108 14.63 -58.42 45.12
N LEU A 109 13.79 -59.44 45.28
CA LEU A 109 12.72 -59.74 44.32
C LEU A 109 11.72 -58.58 44.17
N ASP A 110 11.41 -57.85 45.25
CA ASP A 110 10.52 -56.68 45.20
C ASP A 110 11.13 -55.55 44.37
N ASP A 111 12.42 -55.28 44.57
CA ASP A 111 13.16 -54.29 43.81
C ASP A 111 13.22 -54.65 42.32
N LEU A 112 13.44 -55.92 42.00
CA LEU A 112 13.46 -56.40 40.62
C LEU A 112 12.10 -56.23 39.93
N LEU A 113 10.99 -56.48 40.64
CA LEU A 113 9.64 -56.25 40.13
C LEU A 113 9.36 -54.75 39.90
N ARG A 114 9.83 -53.88 40.79
CA ARG A 114 9.74 -52.42 40.62
C ARG A 114 10.53 -51.97 39.38
N VAL A 115 11.75 -52.46 39.21
CA VAL A 115 12.58 -52.17 38.02
C VAL A 115 11.90 -52.66 36.75
N TYR A 116 11.35 -53.88 36.75
CA TYR A 116 10.61 -54.42 35.60
C TYR A 116 9.41 -53.56 35.23
N THR A 117 8.58 -53.18 36.20
CA THR A 117 7.40 -52.34 35.94
C THR A 117 7.77 -50.94 35.45
N ARG A 118 8.86 -50.36 35.96
CA ARG A 118 9.43 -49.10 35.50
C ARG A 118 9.88 -49.18 34.04
N VAL A 119 10.76 -50.13 33.71
CA VAL A 119 11.28 -50.32 32.34
C VAL A 119 10.14 -50.62 31.36
N LEU A 120 9.16 -51.43 31.76
CA LEU A 120 7.98 -51.70 30.94
C LEU A 120 7.15 -50.43 30.69
N GLY A 121 7.07 -49.53 31.67
CA GLY A 121 6.46 -48.21 31.52
C GLY A 121 7.24 -47.33 30.55
N GLU A 122 8.55 -47.26 30.70
CA GLU A 122 9.46 -46.49 29.84
C GLU A 122 9.41 -46.97 28.38
N ILE A 123 9.40 -48.29 28.13
CA ILE A 123 9.25 -48.86 26.77
C ILE A 123 7.95 -48.38 26.11
N ARG A 124 6.84 -48.37 26.85
CA ARG A 124 5.54 -47.91 26.33
C ARG A 124 5.52 -46.41 26.08
N ALA A 125 6.15 -45.63 26.96
CA ALA A 125 6.29 -44.19 26.80
C ALA A 125 7.11 -43.84 25.56
N LEU A 126 8.26 -44.50 25.37
CA LEU A 126 9.12 -44.32 24.20
C LEU A 126 8.44 -44.74 22.89
N ASP A 127 7.65 -45.82 22.89
CA ASP A 127 6.85 -46.19 21.70
C ASP A 127 5.77 -45.15 21.37
N ALA A 128 5.12 -44.58 22.40
CA ALA A 128 4.14 -43.52 22.22
C ALA A 128 4.80 -42.23 21.69
N GLU A 129 5.96 -41.86 22.25
CA GLU A 129 6.73 -40.70 21.80
C GLU A 129 7.22 -40.86 20.36
N LYS A 130 7.79 -42.02 20.02
CA LYS A 130 8.20 -42.35 18.65
C LYS A 130 7.03 -42.17 17.68
N LYS A 131 5.84 -42.67 18.02
CA LYS A 131 4.64 -42.48 17.19
C LYS A 131 4.29 -41.01 17.09
N ALA A 132 4.28 -40.27 18.19
CA ALA A 132 3.98 -38.84 18.21
C ALA A 132 4.94 -38.04 17.32
N LEU A 133 6.25 -38.32 17.37
CA LEU A 133 7.26 -37.69 16.50
C LEU A 133 7.02 -37.99 15.02
N VAL A 134 6.70 -39.23 14.69
CA VAL A 134 6.37 -39.63 13.31
C VAL A 134 5.12 -38.89 12.82
N TYR A 135 4.07 -38.80 13.64
CA TYR A 135 2.86 -38.06 13.29
C TYR A 135 3.11 -36.57 13.10
N ASP A 136 3.89 -35.95 14.00
CA ASP A 136 4.25 -34.55 13.91
C ASP A 136 5.07 -34.27 12.64
N ASN A 137 6.07 -35.12 12.34
CA ASN A 137 6.88 -34.98 11.13
C ASN A 137 6.04 -35.11 9.86
N TYR A 138 5.19 -36.15 9.75
CA TYR A 138 4.32 -36.31 8.59
C TYR A 138 3.29 -35.20 8.49
N SER A 139 2.71 -34.75 9.61
CA SER A 139 1.77 -33.62 9.63
C SER A 139 2.44 -32.34 9.12
N LYS A 140 3.66 -32.05 9.59
CA LYS A 140 4.47 -30.92 9.12
C LYS A 140 4.76 -31.03 7.62
N LEU A 141 5.19 -32.20 7.13
CA LEU A 141 5.47 -32.40 5.71
C LEU A 141 4.21 -32.20 4.85
N ILE A 142 3.07 -32.76 5.26
CA ILE A 142 1.79 -32.57 4.58
C ILE A 142 1.37 -31.10 4.58
N SER A 143 1.53 -30.40 5.71
CA SER A 143 1.20 -28.97 5.80
C SER A 143 2.10 -28.11 4.90
N ALA A 144 3.39 -28.47 4.77
CA ALA A 144 4.33 -27.80 3.90
C ALA A 144 3.98 -28.02 2.42
N THR A 145 3.65 -29.26 2.03
CA THR A 145 3.24 -29.56 0.65
C THR A 145 1.92 -28.87 0.28
N GLU A 146 0.96 -28.79 1.19
CA GLU A 146 -0.28 -28.03 0.98
C GLU A 146 -0.01 -26.52 0.87
N THR A 147 0.93 -25.99 1.66
CA THR A 147 1.35 -24.59 1.56
C THR A 147 1.97 -24.31 0.18
N ILE A 148 2.84 -25.19 -0.31
CA ILE A 148 3.42 -25.09 -1.66
C ILE A 148 2.31 -25.14 -2.73
N ARG A 149 1.34 -26.05 -2.57
CA ARG A 149 0.19 -26.15 -3.49
C ARG A 149 -0.61 -24.86 -3.53
N LYS A 150 -0.91 -24.28 -2.38
CA LYS A 150 -1.63 -23.00 -2.27
C LYS A 150 -0.82 -21.84 -2.84
N MET A 151 0.49 -21.77 -2.59
CA MET A 151 1.37 -20.77 -3.19
C MET A 151 1.35 -20.87 -4.71
N ARG A 152 1.42 -22.08 -5.27
CA ARG A 152 1.33 -22.30 -6.72
C ARG A 152 -0.02 -21.89 -7.28
N ALA A 153 -1.12 -22.29 -6.64
CA ALA A 153 -2.47 -21.93 -7.06
C ALA A 153 -2.76 -20.42 -6.96
N ASN A 154 -2.05 -19.68 -6.10
CA ASN A 154 -2.10 -18.21 -6.03
C ASN A 154 -1.15 -17.53 -7.03
N MET A 155 -0.13 -18.23 -7.52
CA MET A 155 0.82 -17.72 -8.52
C MET A 155 0.37 -17.98 -9.95
N ASP A 156 -0.31 -19.09 -10.23
CA ASP A 156 -0.98 -19.33 -11.52
C ASP A 156 -1.96 -18.20 -11.93
N PRO A 157 -2.76 -17.58 -11.03
CA PRO A 157 -3.59 -16.41 -11.33
C PRO A 157 -2.83 -15.07 -11.40
N LEU A 158 -1.50 -15.01 -11.24
CA LEU A 158 -0.74 -13.82 -11.66
C LEU A 158 -0.55 -13.75 -13.18
N ASN A 159 -0.75 -14.86 -13.90
CA ASN A 159 -0.75 -14.87 -15.37
C ASN A 159 -1.93 -14.09 -16.00
N PRO A 160 -3.18 -14.14 -15.49
CA PRO A 160 -4.27 -13.31 -16.00
C PRO A 160 -4.09 -11.82 -15.70
N MET A 161 -3.48 -11.41 -14.57
CA MET A 161 -3.19 -9.98 -14.35
C MET A 161 -2.14 -9.45 -15.34
N ALA A 162 -1.09 -10.23 -15.62
CA ALA A 162 -0.16 -9.92 -16.70
C ALA A 162 -0.86 -9.88 -18.08
N SER A 163 -1.79 -10.82 -18.33
CA SER A 163 -2.61 -10.86 -19.56
C SER A 163 -3.58 -9.68 -19.71
N THR A 164 -3.98 -9.02 -18.60
CA THR A 164 -4.80 -7.79 -18.67
C THR A 164 -4.00 -6.51 -18.90
N LEU A 165 -2.69 -6.53 -18.64
CA LEU A 165 -1.84 -5.35 -18.76
C LEU A 165 -1.52 -5.04 -20.23
N ASP A 166 -1.21 -6.06 -21.05
CA ASP A 166 -0.89 -5.85 -22.48
C ASP A 166 -2.07 -5.22 -23.26
N PRO A 167 -3.34 -5.68 -23.12
CA PRO A 167 -4.48 -5.02 -23.73
C PRO A 167 -4.74 -3.61 -23.19
N ALA A 168 -4.50 -3.36 -21.90
CA ALA A 168 -4.64 -2.04 -21.31
C ALA A 168 -3.61 -1.05 -21.88
N ILE A 169 -2.35 -1.47 -22.00
CA ILE A 169 -1.29 -0.68 -22.63
C ILE A 169 -1.60 -0.44 -24.11
N ALA A 170 -2.06 -1.46 -24.84
CA ALA A 170 -2.49 -1.32 -26.22
C ALA A 170 -3.66 -0.33 -26.36
N GLY A 171 -4.63 -0.37 -25.43
CA GLY A 171 -5.75 0.56 -25.36
C GLY A 171 -5.30 2.01 -25.11
N ILE A 172 -4.38 2.22 -24.18
CA ILE A 172 -3.79 3.55 -23.91
C ILE A 172 -3.04 4.06 -25.15
N TYR A 173 -2.27 3.21 -25.83
CA TYR A 173 -1.56 3.59 -27.04
C TYR A 173 -2.52 3.98 -28.16
N ALA A 174 -3.59 3.20 -28.35
CA ALA A 174 -4.64 3.50 -29.32
C ALA A 174 -5.31 4.85 -29.00
N GLN A 175 -5.71 5.08 -27.75
CA GLN A 175 -6.31 6.35 -27.31
C GLN A 175 -5.35 7.54 -27.50
N ALA A 176 -4.10 7.40 -27.06
CA ALA A 176 -3.09 8.44 -27.23
C ALA A 176 -2.83 8.74 -28.71
N SER A 177 -2.82 7.73 -29.58
CA SER A 177 -2.66 7.91 -31.02
C SER A 177 -3.86 8.63 -31.65
N SER A 178 -5.08 8.32 -31.21
CA SER A 178 -6.31 8.99 -31.64
C SER A 178 -6.33 10.45 -31.22
N ILE A 179 -5.99 10.76 -29.96
CA ILE A 179 -5.88 12.15 -29.46
C ILE A 179 -4.83 12.93 -30.26
N ARG A 180 -3.68 12.30 -30.54
CA ARG A 180 -2.60 12.93 -31.33
C ARG A 180 -3.06 13.24 -32.75
N GLU A 181 -3.83 12.34 -33.37
CA GLU A 181 -4.37 12.53 -34.72
C GLU A 181 -5.45 13.62 -34.73
N GLU A 182 -6.36 13.62 -33.76
CA GLU A 182 -7.34 14.70 -33.60
C GLU A 182 -6.70 16.07 -33.38
N LEU A 183 -5.65 16.13 -32.54
CA LEU A 183 -4.90 17.35 -32.32
C LEU A 183 -4.19 17.78 -33.60
N ARG A 184 -3.60 16.85 -34.35
CA ARG A 184 -2.96 17.14 -35.65
C ARG A 184 -3.95 17.67 -36.69
N ASN A 185 -5.18 17.18 -36.68
CA ASN A 185 -6.22 17.65 -37.58
C ASN A 185 -6.77 19.03 -37.18
N LYS A 186 -6.87 19.32 -35.88
CA LYS A 186 -7.35 20.62 -35.37
C LYS A 186 -6.28 21.70 -35.39
N VAL A 187 -5.01 21.31 -35.23
CA VAL A 187 -3.86 22.21 -35.22
C VAL A 187 -3.25 22.19 -36.60
N ALA A 188 -3.59 23.18 -37.42
CA ALA A 188 -2.95 23.34 -38.72
C ALA A 188 -1.42 23.41 -38.56
N PRO A 189 -0.64 22.94 -39.55
CA PRO A 189 0.81 22.92 -39.49
C PRO A 189 1.39 24.27 -39.07
N PRO A 190 2.49 24.32 -38.30
CA PRO A 190 3.07 25.58 -37.83
C PRO A 190 3.40 26.57 -38.96
N ASP A 191 3.70 26.06 -40.17
CA ASP A 191 4.03 26.85 -41.36
C ASP A 191 2.85 27.01 -42.34
N SER A 192 1.63 26.63 -41.94
CA SER A 192 0.48 26.82 -42.83
C SER A 192 0.15 28.31 -42.95
N LYS A 193 -0.06 28.76 -44.18
CA LYS A 193 -0.40 30.15 -44.50
C LYS A 193 -1.64 30.63 -43.74
N GLU A 194 -2.62 29.75 -43.54
CA GLU A 194 -3.85 30.01 -42.78
C GLU A 194 -3.60 30.35 -41.31
N ARG A 195 -2.62 29.71 -40.65
CA ARG A 195 -2.25 30.04 -39.27
C ARG A 195 -1.49 31.34 -39.17
N LEU A 196 -0.57 31.60 -40.10
CA LEU A 196 0.18 32.86 -40.13
C LEU A 196 -0.76 34.05 -40.36
N ASP A 197 -1.71 33.91 -41.29
CA ASP A 197 -2.73 34.92 -41.57
C ASP A 197 -3.71 35.08 -40.40
N GLY A 198 -4.12 33.97 -39.78
CA GLY A 198 -4.97 33.96 -38.58
C GLY A 198 -4.30 34.61 -37.36
N ASP A 199 -3.04 34.31 -37.12
CA ASP A 199 -2.24 34.87 -36.02
C ASP A 199 -1.97 36.37 -36.25
N ALA A 200 -1.67 36.78 -37.49
CA ALA A 200 -1.51 38.18 -37.85
C ALA A 200 -2.83 38.97 -37.65
N ALA A 201 -3.96 38.39 -38.05
CA ALA A 201 -5.28 38.99 -37.84
C ALA A 201 -5.62 39.08 -36.34
N ALA A 202 -5.31 38.06 -35.54
CA ALA A 202 -5.52 38.07 -34.10
C ALA A 202 -4.64 39.13 -33.40
N ARG A 203 -3.37 39.26 -33.79
CA ARG A 203 -2.47 40.30 -33.29
C ARG A 203 -2.98 41.70 -33.64
N LYS A 204 -3.48 41.91 -34.87
CA LYS A 204 -4.08 43.18 -35.30
C LYS A 204 -5.35 43.52 -34.52
N ARG A 205 -6.18 42.53 -34.17
CA ARG A 205 -7.39 42.74 -33.35
C ARG A 205 -7.03 43.17 -31.92
N ARG A 206 -6.08 42.49 -31.27
CA ARG A 206 -5.65 42.85 -29.90
C ARG A 206 -5.03 44.24 -29.83
N THR A 207 -4.15 44.56 -30.79
CA THR A 207 -3.53 45.89 -30.86
C THR A 207 -4.55 47.00 -31.12
N ARG A 208 -5.55 46.76 -31.97
CA ARG A 208 -6.66 47.69 -32.19
C ARG A 208 -7.51 47.91 -30.93
N GLN A 209 -7.82 46.85 -30.19
CA GLN A 209 -8.57 46.94 -28.94
C GLN A 209 -7.80 47.76 -27.89
N LEU A 210 -6.51 47.49 -27.75
CA LEU A 210 -5.65 48.25 -26.84
C LEU A 210 -5.59 49.74 -27.23
N ALA A 211 -5.50 50.05 -28.52
CA ALA A 211 -5.55 51.43 -29.00
C ALA A 211 -6.88 52.12 -28.71
N GLN A 212 -8.01 51.41 -28.89
CA GLN A 212 -9.33 51.95 -28.56
C GLN A 212 -9.48 52.23 -27.06
N GLU A 213 -8.97 51.34 -26.21
CA GLU A 213 -9.01 51.50 -24.76
C GLU A 213 -8.18 52.71 -24.31
N VAL A 214 -6.96 52.85 -24.82
CA VAL A 214 -6.07 53.97 -24.51
C VAL A 214 -6.65 55.31 -24.98
N LEU A 215 -7.24 55.36 -26.18
CA LEU A 215 -7.89 56.57 -26.70
C LEU A 215 -9.15 56.97 -25.92
N ALA A 216 -9.81 56.03 -25.24
CA ALA A 216 -10.98 56.30 -24.40
C ALA A 216 -10.61 56.75 -22.97
N MET A 217 -9.34 56.63 -22.56
CA MET A 217 -8.90 56.98 -21.21
C MET A 217 -9.04 58.47 -20.86
N PRO A 218 -8.73 59.46 -21.72
CA PRO A 218 -8.87 60.88 -21.36
C PRO A 218 -10.30 61.27 -20.96
N GLU A 219 -11.32 60.67 -21.56
CA GLU A 219 -12.72 60.89 -21.17
C GLU A 219 -13.04 60.27 -19.80
N ARG A 220 -12.51 59.07 -19.54
CA ARG A 220 -12.64 58.37 -18.26
C ARG A 220 -11.97 59.15 -17.12
N LEU A 221 -10.79 59.73 -17.38
CA LEU A 221 -10.08 60.61 -16.44
C LEU A 221 -10.88 61.88 -16.14
N ARG A 222 -11.50 62.51 -17.14
CA ARG A 222 -12.40 63.65 -16.92
C ARG A 222 -13.60 63.30 -16.02
N GLY A 223 -14.10 62.06 -16.09
CA GLY A 223 -15.13 61.55 -15.18
C GLY A 223 -14.64 61.45 -13.73
N LEU A 224 -13.52 60.76 -13.51
CA LEU A 224 -12.93 60.57 -12.17
C LEU A 224 -12.53 61.89 -11.50
N VAL A 225 -12.06 62.86 -12.29
CA VAL A 225 -11.71 64.20 -11.82
C VAL A 225 -12.95 64.98 -11.39
N LYS A 226 -14.09 64.86 -12.09
CA LYS A 226 -15.36 65.48 -11.69
C LYS A 226 -15.92 64.88 -10.39
N GLU A 227 -15.64 63.61 -10.14
CA GLU A 227 -16.01 62.90 -8.90
C GLU A 227 -15.06 63.18 -7.72
N GLY A 228 -13.99 63.95 -7.94
CA GLY A 228 -13.02 64.34 -6.91
C GLY A 228 -11.94 63.29 -6.61
N LYS A 229 -11.89 62.19 -7.37
CA LYS A 229 -10.94 61.07 -7.17
C LYS A 229 -9.67 61.26 -8.00
N LEU A 230 -8.88 62.27 -7.63
CA LEU A 230 -7.70 62.68 -8.39
C LEU A 230 -6.56 61.67 -8.34
N GLU A 231 -6.35 61.00 -7.21
CA GLU A 231 -5.24 60.05 -7.05
C GLU A 231 -5.50 58.75 -7.84
N GLU A 232 -6.73 58.25 -7.85
CA GLU A 232 -7.13 57.10 -8.68
C GLU A 232 -6.96 57.43 -10.18
N ALA A 233 -7.36 58.63 -10.61
CA ALA A 233 -7.18 59.08 -11.99
C ALA A 233 -5.68 59.14 -12.40
N LYS A 234 -4.79 59.61 -11.52
CA LYS A 234 -3.34 59.59 -11.80
C LYS A 234 -2.84 58.16 -11.98
N THR A 235 -3.22 57.25 -11.08
CA THR A 235 -2.78 55.85 -11.16
C THR A 235 -3.30 55.13 -12.42
N GLU A 236 -4.54 55.39 -12.84
CA GLU A 236 -5.09 54.83 -14.09
C GLU A 236 -4.42 55.42 -15.34
N TRP A 237 -3.89 56.65 -15.28
CA TRP A 237 -3.25 57.30 -16.43
C TRP A 237 -1.77 56.93 -16.64
N GLU A 238 -1.04 56.51 -15.60
CA GLU A 238 0.40 56.24 -15.69
C GLU A 238 0.76 55.19 -16.76
N LEU A 239 -0.01 54.09 -16.84
CA LEU A 239 0.27 53.00 -17.77
C LEU A 239 -0.11 53.34 -19.22
N PRO A 240 -1.33 53.86 -19.52
CA PRO A 240 -1.68 54.35 -20.85
C PRO A 240 -0.75 55.46 -21.35
N ARG A 241 -0.33 56.37 -20.48
CA ARG A 241 0.61 57.45 -20.81
C ARG A 241 1.96 56.92 -21.27
N ARG A 242 2.58 56.00 -20.51
CA ARG A 242 3.85 55.37 -20.90
C ARG A 242 3.74 54.64 -22.24
N LEU A 243 2.60 53.98 -22.48
CA LEU A 243 2.35 53.31 -23.75
C LEU A 243 2.27 54.30 -24.93
N LEU A 244 1.59 55.43 -24.74
CA LEU A 244 1.50 56.51 -25.74
C LEU A 244 2.86 57.18 -25.99
N GLU A 245 3.69 57.35 -24.97
CA GLU A 245 5.06 57.86 -25.11
C GLU A 245 5.93 56.91 -25.96
N VAL A 246 5.83 55.60 -25.73
CA VAL A 246 6.50 54.59 -26.57
C VAL A 246 5.96 54.58 -28.00
N TRP A 247 4.66 54.88 -28.21
CA TRP A 247 4.08 54.99 -29.56
C TRP A 247 4.57 56.25 -30.28
N LYS A 248 4.69 57.36 -29.56
CA LYS A 248 5.28 58.61 -30.05
C LYS A 248 6.73 58.42 -30.48
N GLU A 249 7.56 57.76 -29.67
CA GLU A 249 8.96 57.47 -30.01
C GLU A 249 9.10 56.57 -31.25
N LYS A 250 8.17 55.65 -31.43
CA LYS A 250 8.11 54.77 -32.62
C LYS A 250 7.46 55.42 -33.84
N GLY A 251 7.02 56.68 -33.74
CA GLY A 251 6.36 57.40 -34.82
C GLY A 251 4.96 56.86 -35.18
N LEU A 252 4.31 56.14 -34.28
CA LEU A 252 2.98 55.56 -34.48
C LEU A 252 1.90 56.58 -34.09
N GLY A 253 0.91 56.82 -34.95
CA GLY A 253 -0.26 57.65 -34.66
C GLY A 253 -0.08 59.17 -34.71
N GLY A 254 1.15 59.67 -34.92
CA GLY A 254 1.41 61.07 -35.28
C GLY A 254 0.81 62.10 -34.30
N LYS A 255 -0.07 62.96 -34.82
CA LYS A 255 -0.71 64.05 -34.04
C LYS A 255 -1.72 63.53 -33.02
N ASP A 256 -2.48 62.50 -33.36
CA ASP A 256 -3.55 61.95 -32.53
C ASP A 256 -3.01 61.42 -31.17
N VAL A 257 -1.80 60.84 -31.17
CA VAL A 257 -1.13 60.37 -29.95
C VAL A 257 -0.68 61.54 -29.08
N LEU A 258 -0.22 62.63 -29.69
CA LEU A 258 0.16 63.85 -28.97
C LEU A 258 -1.07 64.51 -28.34
N GLU A 259 -2.14 64.65 -29.11
CA GLU A 259 -3.42 65.20 -28.64
C GLU A 259 -3.96 64.37 -27.48
N CYS A 260 -3.89 63.04 -27.52
CA CYS A 260 -4.35 62.21 -26.40
C CYS A 260 -3.49 62.34 -25.14
N ILE A 261 -2.17 62.52 -25.28
CA ILE A 261 -1.29 62.78 -24.14
C ILE A 261 -1.63 64.14 -23.52
N GLU A 262 -1.78 65.17 -24.35
CA GLU A 262 -2.14 66.52 -23.93
C GLU A 262 -3.52 66.58 -23.28
N GLU A 263 -4.52 65.91 -23.85
CA GLU A 263 -5.87 65.84 -23.31
C GLU A 263 -5.94 65.08 -21.97
N GLY A 264 -5.20 63.99 -21.82
CA GLY A 264 -5.13 63.24 -20.55
C GLY A 264 -4.41 64.03 -19.45
N ASP A 265 -3.32 64.72 -19.78
CA ASP A 265 -2.59 65.59 -18.84
C ASP A 265 -3.40 66.86 -18.49
N ALA A 266 -4.14 67.41 -19.45
CA ALA A 266 -5.09 68.51 -19.23
C ALA A 266 -6.28 68.08 -18.35
N ALA A 267 -6.76 66.84 -18.49
CA ALA A 267 -7.82 66.30 -17.65
C ALA A 267 -7.42 66.23 -16.17
N LEU A 268 -6.16 65.88 -15.89
CA LEU A 268 -5.60 65.80 -14.52
C LEU A 268 -5.31 67.18 -13.92
N THR A 269 -4.81 68.13 -14.72
CA THR A 269 -4.50 69.50 -14.26
C THR A 269 -5.75 70.38 -14.14
N GLY A 270 -6.74 70.25 -15.03
CA GLY A 270 -7.98 71.04 -15.02
C GLY A 270 -8.84 70.88 -13.77
N GLY A 271 -8.73 69.76 -13.05
CA GLY A 271 -9.38 69.54 -11.75
C GLY A 271 -8.76 70.34 -10.59
N THR A 272 -7.46 70.64 -10.67
CA THR A 272 -6.74 71.36 -9.61
C THR A 272 -7.08 72.85 -9.57
N GLY A 273 -7.42 73.47 -10.70
CA GLY A 273 -7.76 74.90 -10.79
C GLY A 273 -9.14 75.27 -10.25
N GLN A 274 -10.16 74.41 -10.42
CA GLN A 274 -11.53 74.72 -9.98
C GLN A 274 -11.74 74.53 -8.47
N ASN A 275 -10.99 73.61 -7.83
CA ASN A 275 -11.12 73.38 -6.39
C ASN A 275 -10.53 74.54 -5.56
N SER A 276 -9.49 75.22 -6.08
CA SER A 276 -8.92 76.42 -5.44
C SER A 276 -9.83 77.65 -5.55
N GLN A 277 -10.65 77.76 -6.61
CA GLN A 277 -11.57 78.90 -6.77
C GLN A 277 -12.82 78.80 -5.89
N ARG A 278 -13.28 77.59 -5.52
CA ARG A 278 -14.38 77.43 -4.55
C ARG A 278 -13.95 77.78 -3.12
N ALA A 279 -12.74 77.43 -2.70
CA ALA A 279 -12.21 77.78 -1.38
C ALA A 279 -12.04 79.30 -1.18
N SER A 280 -11.78 80.08 -2.24
CA SER A 280 -11.62 81.53 -2.14
C SER A 280 -12.94 82.33 -2.14
N LYS A 281 -14.07 81.74 -2.53
CA LYS A 281 -15.39 82.43 -2.52
C LYS A 281 -16.14 82.32 -1.19
N GLU A 282 -15.77 81.38 -0.31
CA GLU A 282 -16.41 81.19 1.01
C GLU A 282 -15.83 82.12 2.10
N SER A 283 -14.63 82.69 1.89
CA SER A 283 -13.97 83.61 2.85
C SER A 283 -14.45 85.07 2.79
N GLY A 284 -15.40 85.41 1.89
CA GLY A 284 -15.78 86.80 1.59
C GLY A 284 -17.17 87.24 2.04
N ARG A 285 -17.85 86.49 2.91
CA ARG A 285 -19.19 86.84 3.41
C ARG A 285 -19.28 86.65 4.92
N SER A 286 -18.69 87.58 5.67
CA SER A 286 -19.13 87.96 7.02
C SER A 286 -19.86 89.28 6.93
#